data_AF-A0A3E0AHY2-F1
#
_entry.id   AF-A0A3E0AHY2-F1
#
_cell.length_a   1.000
_cell.length_b   1.000
_cell.length_c   1.000
_cell.angle_alpha   90.00
_cell.angle_beta   90.00
_cell.angle_gamma   90.00
#
_symmetry.space_group_name_H-M   'P 1'
#
loop_
_entity.id
_entity.type
_entity.pdbx_description
1 polymer ?
#
loop_
_entity_poly.entity_id
_entity_poly.type
_entity_poly.pdbx_seq_one_letter_code
_entity_poly.pdbx_strand_id
1 'polypeptide(L)'
;MIYAFIRSYIGGFGRALMDFYIANSFVINAIVLIYGLLVYLAHISYLKAYRYSLEKLGVNLAPLEKNKPAKIPTRLDFTKLEWREIAKTYWFPLIAPPRSLWLSIKTQAVIQHYFGEEQITAMLKQHREKKD
;
A
#
# COMPACT_ATOMS: atom_id res chain seq x y z
N MET A 1 20.59 28.59 19.37
CA MET A 1 21.38 27.88 20.41
C MET A 1 21.50 26.38 20.13
N ILE A 2 20.40 25.66 19.84
CA ILE A 2 20.43 24.22 19.48
C ILE A 2 21.33 23.93 18.27
N TYR A 3 21.30 24.79 17.25
CA TYR A 3 22.11 24.67 16.04
C TYR A 3 23.63 24.68 16.31
N ALA A 4 24.11 25.54 17.21
CA ALA A 4 25.52 25.61 17.59
C ALA A 4 25.94 24.39 18.43
N PHE A 5 25.05 23.88 19.28
CA PHE A 5 25.27 22.69 20.09
C PHE A 5 25.38 21.42 19.23
N ILE A 6 24.47 21.25 18.27
CA ILE A 6 24.50 20.17 17.26
C ILE A 6 25.80 20.26 16.44
N ARG A 7 26.17 21.46 16.00
CA ARG A 7 27.40 21.71 15.24
C ARG A 7 28.69 21.39 16.02
N SER A 8 28.67 21.59 17.34
CA SER A 8 29.77 21.25 18.26
C SER A 8 29.86 19.75 18.56
N TYR A 9 28.74 19.04 18.58
CA TYR A 9 28.68 17.62 18.98
C TYR A 9 28.98 16.65 17.81
N ILE A 10 28.74 17.07 16.57
CA ILE A 10 28.65 16.18 15.40
C ILE A 10 29.98 16.03 14.60
N GLY A 11 31.08 16.66 15.04
CA GLY A 11 32.39 16.53 14.39
C GLY A 11 32.44 17.13 12.98
N GLY A 12 33.51 16.89 12.21
CA GLY A 12 33.65 17.43 10.85
C GLY A 12 32.67 16.82 9.84
N PHE A 13 32.45 15.51 9.93
CA PHE A 13 31.60 14.76 9.01
C PHE A 13 30.14 15.21 9.06
N GLY A 14 29.50 15.23 10.23
CA GLY A 14 28.09 15.58 10.25
C GLY A 14 27.84 17.09 10.18
N ARG A 15 28.88 17.94 10.35
CA ARG A 15 28.81 19.35 9.92
C ARG A 15 28.66 19.44 8.41
N ALA A 16 29.46 18.69 7.66
CA ALA A 16 29.32 18.60 6.21
C ALA A 16 27.96 18.02 5.81
N LEU A 17 27.44 17.00 6.51
CA LEU A 17 26.11 16.45 6.26
C LEU A 17 24.99 17.47 6.52
N MET A 18 25.09 18.25 7.60
CA MET A 18 24.11 19.28 7.96
C MET A 18 24.12 20.42 6.94
N ASP A 19 25.31 20.90 6.58
CA ASP A 19 25.48 21.97 5.60
C ASP A 19 24.99 21.50 4.21
N PHE A 20 25.23 20.23 3.85
CA PHE A 20 24.66 19.60 2.64
C PHE A 20 23.13 19.53 2.69
N TYR A 21 22.55 19.10 3.81
CA TYR A 21 21.09 19.03 3.97
C TYR A 21 20.47 20.42 3.85
N ILE A 22 21.06 21.45 4.44
CA ILE A 22 20.52 22.81 4.39
C ILE A 22 20.58 23.37 2.98
N ALA A 23 21.72 23.22 2.30
CA ALA A 23 21.91 23.67 0.93
C ALA A 23 20.93 22.98 -0.05
N ASN A 24 20.57 21.73 0.21
CA ASN A 24 19.70 20.92 -0.66
C ASN A 24 18.31 20.65 -0.05
N SER A 25 17.94 21.35 1.02
CA SER A 25 16.77 21.02 1.84
C SER A 25 15.48 20.98 1.04
N PHE A 26 15.32 21.93 0.12
CA PHE A 26 14.20 21.97 -0.82
C PHE A 26 14.10 20.70 -1.67
N VAL A 27 15.22 20.28 -2.28
CA VAL A 27 15.29 19.10 -3.15
C VAL A 27 15.00 17.83 -2.36
N ILE A 28 15.61 17.69 -1.18
CA ILE A 28 15.40 16.52 -0.31
C ILE A 28 13.94 16.42 0.11
N ASN A 29 13.35 17.53 0.56
CA ASN A 29 11.93 17.55 0.97
C ASN A 29 10.99 17.29 -0.22
N ALA A 30 11.30 17.81 -1.40
CA ALA A 30 10.53 17.53 -2.62
C ALA A 30 10.57 16.03 -2.97
N ILE A 31 11.74 15.39 -2.89
CA ILE A 31 11.88 13.94 -3.13
C ILE A 31 11.05 13.15 -2.11
N VAL A 32 11.11 13.51 -0.83
CA VAL A 32 10.33 12.84 0.24
C VAL A 32 8.83 13.00 0.00
N LEU A 33 8.37 14.20 -0.38
CA LEU A 33 6.96 14.44 -0.70
C LEU A 33 6.49 13.65 -1.92
N ILE A 34 7.29 13.64 -2.99
CA ILE A 34 7.01 12.85 -4.20
C ILE A 34 6.93 11.36 -3.84
N TYR A 35 7.88 10.85 -3.06
CA TYR A 35 7.86 9.47 -2.61
C TYR A 35 6.59 9.14 -1.81
N GLY A 36 6.22 9.99 -0.86
CA GLY A 36 4.98 9.84 -0.09
C GLY A 36 3.74 9.83 -0.98
N LEU A 37 3.70 10.69 -2.00
CA LEU A 37 2.62 10.73 -2.98
C LEU A 37 2.56 9.43 -3.81
N LEU A 38 3.70 8.89 -4.25
CA LEU A 38 3.76 7.62 -4.98
C LEU A 38 3.24 6.46 -4.12
N VAL A 39 3.63 6.40 -2.84
CA VAL A 39 3.13 5.40 -1.88
C VAL A 39 1.63 5.53 -1.67
N TYR A 40 1.14 6.75 -1.49
CA TYR A 40 -0.30 7.01 -1.34
C TYR A 40 -1.10 6.55 -2.57
N LEU A 41 -0.65 6.87 -3.78
CA LEU A 41 -1.27 6.42 -5.02
C LEU A 41 -1.19 4.89 -5.21
N ALA A 42 -0.09 4.27 -4.78
CA ALA A 42 0.07 2.81 -4.80
C ALA A 42 -0.92 2.11 -3.86
N HIS A 43 -1.19 2.69 -2.69
CA HIS A 43 -2.22 2.18 -1.77
C HIS A 43 -3.64 2.32 -2.34
N ILE A 44 -3.97 3.45 -2.97
CA ILE A 44 -5.27 3.61 -3.64
C ILE A 44 -5.45 2.53 -4.72
N SER A 45 -4.40 2.30 -5.50
CA SER A 45 -4.38 1.30 -6.57
C SER A 45 -4.60 -0.10 -6.01
N TYR A 46 -3.91 -0.44 -4.92
CA TYR A 46 -4.12 -1.70 -4.19
C TYR A 46 -5.57 -1.86 -3.73
N LEU A 47 -6.15 -0.82 -3.11
CA LEU A 47 -7.53 -0.88 -2.60
C LEU A 47 -8.56 -1.06 -3.71
N LYS A 48 -8.36 -0.42 -4.86
CA LYS A 48 -9.23 -0.61 -6.04
C LYS A 48 -9.16 -2.05 -6.56
N ALA A 49 -7.94 -2.58 -6.72
CA ALA A 49 -7.72 -3.96 -7.14
C ALA A 49 -8.35 -4.95 -6.15
N TYR A 50 -8.14 -4.74 -4.85
CA TYR A 50 -8.69 -5.55 -3.77
C TYR A 50 -10.22 -5.62 -3.82
N ARG A 51 -10.90 -4.47 -3.92
CA ARG A 51 -12.36 -4.40 -4.01
C ARG A 51 -12.88 -5.16 -5.22
N TYR A 52 -12.26 -4.94 -6.38
CA TYR A 52 -12.64 -5.63 -7.62
C TYR A 52 -12.47 -7.16 -7.49
N SER A 53 -11.35 -7.61 -6.94
CA SER A 53 -11.10 -9.05 -6.69
C SER A 53 -12.17 -9.65 -5.79
N LEU A 54 -12.56 -8.95 -4.72
CA LEU A 54 -13.59 -9.42 -3.80
C LEU A 54 -14.99 -9.44 -4.42
N GLU A 55 -15.37 -8.41 -5.18
CA GLU A 55 -16.63 -8.38 -5.92
C GLU A 55 -16.74 -9.55 -6.90
N LYS A 56 -15.66 -9.85 -7.65
CA LYS A 56 -15.60 -10.99 -8.58
C LYS A 56 -15.71 -12.34 -7.87
N LEU A 57 -15.20 -12.44 -6.64
CA LEU A 57 -15.34 -13.62 -5.78
C LEU A 57 -16.72 -13.72 -5.11
N GLY A 58 -17.64 -12.80 -5.38
CA GLY A 58 -18.98 -12.77 -4.79
C GLY A 58 -18.99 -12.29 -3.34
N VAL A 59 -17.89 -11.72 -2.85
CA VAL A 59 -17.82 -11.08 -1.54
C VAL A 59 -18.43 -9.69 -1.68
N ASN A 60 -19.71 -9.58 -1.33
CA ASN A 60 -20.37 -8.28 -1.20
C ASN A 60 -19.82 -7.56 0.03
N LEU A 61 -18.76 -6.79 -0.19
CA LEU A 61 -18.40 -5.66 0.66
C LEU A 61 -19.46 -4.56 0.43
N ALA A 62 -20.69 -4.77 0.91
CA ALA A 62 -21.60 -3.65 1.08
C ALA A 62 -20.84 -2.51 1.79
N PRO A 63 -21.17 -1.23 1.56
CA PRO A 63 -20.62 -0.18 2.40
C PRO A 63 -20.80 -0.62 3.84
N LEU A 64 -19.88 -0.24 4.71
CA LEU A 64 -19.91 -0.47 6.14
C LEU A 64 -21.16 0.17 6.80
N GLU A 65 -22.37 -0.14 6.31
CA GLU A 65 -23.64 -0.02 7.00
C GLU A 65 -23.49 -0.89 8.23
N LYS A 66 -23.49 -0.20 9.36
CA LYS A 66 -22.85 -0.57 10.63
C LYS A 66 -23.18 -1.95 11.20
N ASN A 67 -24.12 -2.72 10.66
CA ASN A 67 -24.69 -3.88 11.35
C ASN A 67 -24.97 -5.13 10.50
N LYS A 68 -24.48 -5.24 9.26
CA LYS A 68 -24.62 -6.49 8.49
C LYS A 68 -23.29 -7.23 8.35
N PRO A 69 -23.20 -8.51 8.75
CA PRO A 69 -22.01 -9.31 8.49
C PRO A 69 -21.82 -9.42 6.98
N ALA A 70 -20.59 -9.15 6.51
CA ALA A 70 -20.24 -9.37 5.12
C ALA A 70 -20.55 -10.84 4.79
N LYS A 71 -21.35 -11.07 3.76
CA LYS A 71 -21.65 -12.43 3.30
C LYS A 71 -20.41 -12.95 2.57
N ILE A 72 -19.51 -13.57 3.32
CA ILE A 72 -18.33 -14.23 2.78
C ILE A 72 -18.77 -15.65 2.39
N PRO A 73 -18.75 -16.02 1.10
CA PRO A 73 -19.11 -17.37 0.66
C PRO A 73 -18.15 -18.40 1.28
N THR A 74 -18.65 -19.61 1.52
CA THR A 74 -17.88 -20.71 2.13
C THR A 74 -16.80 -21.24 1.17
N ARG A 75 -16.98 -21.06 -0.13
CA ARG A 75 -15.99 -21.39 -1.17
C ARG A 75 -15.79 -20.18 -2.08
N LEU A 76 -14.54 -19.78 -2.23
CA LEU A 76 -14.12 -18.74 -3.16
C LEU A 76 -13.73 -19.41 -4.47
N ASP A 77 -14.20 -18.87 -5.59
CA ASP A 77 -13.92 -19.41 -6.91
C ASP A 77 -12.89 -18.53 -7.62
N PHE A 78 -11.61 -18.85 -7.41
CA PHE A 78 -10.49 -18.10 -7.98
C PHE A 78 -10.35 -18.27 -9.49
N THR A 79 -11.07 -19.22 -10.11
CA THR A 79 -11.09 -19.35 -11.59
C THR A 79 -11.77 -18.16 -12.26
N LYS A 80 -12.56 -17.39 -11.51
CA LYS A 80 -13.22 -16.16 -11.97
C LYS A 80 -12.31 -14.93 -11.92
N LEU A 81 -11.10 -15.04 -11.32
CA LEU A 81 -10.14 -13.94 -11.27
C LEU A 81 -9.32 -13.88 -12.55
N GLU A 82 -9.74 -13.02 -13.47
CA GLU A 82 -8.92 -12.64 -14.61
C GLU A 82 -7.88 -11.61 -14.18
N TRP A 83 -6.63 -12.05 -13.95
CA TRP A 83 -5.52 -11.19 -13.48
C TRP A 83 -5.30 -9.95 -14.36
N ARG A 84 -5.56 -10.10 -15.66
CA ARG A 84 -5.47 -9.02 -16.65
C ARG A 84 -6.56 -7.98 -16.48
N GLU A 85 -7.74 -8.36 -16.01
CA GLU A 85 -8.81 -7.41 -15.68
C GLU A 85 -8.49 -6.63 -14.40
N ILE A 86 -7.97 -7.30 -13.37
CA ILE A 86 -7.56 -6.66 -12.10
C ILE A 86 -6.49 -5.59 -12.35
N ALA A 87 -5.53 -5.89 -13.24
CA ALA A 87 -4.57 -4.91 -13.71
C ALA A 87 -5.27 -3.69 -14.35
N LYS A 88 -6.34 -3.87 -15.13
CA LYS A 88 -7.00 -2.74 -15.82
C LYS A 88 -7.82 -1.83 -14.90
N THR A 89 -8.14 -2.28 -13.67
CA THR A 89 -8.96 -1.52 -12.72
C THR A 89 -8.33 -0.19 -12.27
N TYR A 90 -7.02 -0.02 -12.41
CA TYR A 90 -6.31 1.21 -12.03
C TYR A 90 -5.22 1.58 -13.02
N TRP A 91 -5.04 2.89 -13.26
CA TRP A 91 -4.08 3.41 -14.22
C TRP A 91 -2.64 3.44 -13.70
N PHE A 92 -2.45 3.67 -12.39
CA PHE A 92 -1.13 3.85 -11.80
C PHE A 92 -0.28 2.55 -11.87
N PRO A 93 1.02 2.62 -12.21
CA PRO A 93 1.83 1.42 -12.46
C PRO A 93 2.41 0.79 -11.19
N LEU A 94 2.22 1.40 -10.02
CA LEU A 94 2.74 0.88 -8.75
C LEU A 94 1.61 0.40 -7.84
N ILE A 95 1.93 -0.60 -7.03
CA ILE A 95 1.03 -1.19 -6.06
C ILE A 95 1.75 -1.41 -4.74
N ALA A 96 1.08 -1.12 -3.63
CA ALA A 96 1.60 -1.34 -2.29
C ALA A 96 0.47 -1.77 -1.35
N PRO A 97 0.61 -2.89 -0.61
CA PRO A 97 -0.37 -3.31 0.38
C PRO A 97 -0.45 -2.28 1.51
N PRO A 98 -1.60 -2.15 2.19
CA PRO A 98 -1.76 -1.18 3.26
C PRO A 98 -0.68 -1.39 4.34
N ARG A 99 -0.08 -0.28 4.82
CA ARG A 99 1.05 -0.25 5.78
C ARG A 99 2.43 -0.62 5.22
N SER A 100 2.55 -0.95 3.93
CA SER A 100 3.86 -1.12 3.29
C SER A 100 4.36 0.20 2.73
N LEU A 101 5.62 0.55 3.01
CA LEU A 101 6.34 1.61 2.31
C LEU A 101 6.98 1.10 1.01
N TRP A 102 7.03 -0.22 0.79
CA TRP A 102 7.59 -0.82 -0.41
C TRP A 102 6.62 -0.76 -1.58
N LEU A 103 7.11 -0.19 -2.67
CA LEU A 103 6.41 -0.06 -3.95
C LEU A 103 6.78 -1.24 -4.85
N SER A 104 5.77 -1.93 -5.37
CA SER A 104 5.96 -2.98 -6.38
C SER A 104 5.42 -2.52 -7.73
N ILE A 105 6.10 -2.91 -8.81
CA ILE A 105 5.61 -2.66 -10.16
C ILE A 105 4.46 -3.61 -10.47
N LYS A 106 3.43 -3.07 -11.09
CA LYS A 106 2.28 -3.80 -11.60
C LYS A 106 2.72 -4.83 -12.66
N THR A 107 2.88 -6.06 -12.21
CA THR A 107 3.11 -7.24 -13.05
C THR A 107 2.11 -8.33 -12.67
N GLN A 108 1.88 -9.28 -13.57
CA GLN A 108 0.96 -10.39 -13.29
C GLN A 108 1.39 -11.19 -12.05
N ALA A 109 2.69 -11.45 -11.90
CA ALA A 109 3.24 -12.14 -10.74
C ALA A 109 2.98 -11.38 -9.43
N VAL A 110 3.15 -10.05 -9.43
CA VAL A 110 2.89 -9.21 -8.25
C VAL A 110 1.40 -9.18 -7.90
N ILE A 111 0.51 -9.12 -8.90
CA ILE A 111 -0.94 -9.18 -8.67
C ILE A 111 -1.34 -10.54 -8.11
N GLN A 112 -0.82 -11.63 -8.66
CA GLN A 112 -1.05 -12.99 -8.14
C GLN A 112 -0.52 -13.18 -6.72
N HIS A 113 0.65 -12.59 -6.42
CA HIS A 113 1.20 -12.63 -5.07
C HIS A 113 0.33 -11.87 -4.05
N TYR A 114 -0.18 -10.69 -4.41
CA TYR A 114 -1.00 -9.89 -3.48
C TYR A 114 -2.47 -10.30 -3.40
N PHE A 115 -3.03 -10.85 -4.48
CA PHE A 115 -4.45 -11.19 -4.60
C PHE A 115 -4.67 -12.69 -4.88
N GLY A 116 -3.67 -13.52 -4.56
CA GLY A 116 -3.75 -14.96 -4.66
C GLY A 116 -4.69 -15.57 -3.61
N GLU A 117 -4.94 -16.87 -3.78
CA GLU A 117 -5.86 -17.63 -2.93
C GLU A 117 -5.48 -17.59 -1.45
N GLU A 118 -4.21 -17.86 -1.14
CA GLU A 118 -3.68 -17.85 0.23
C GLU A 118 -3.90 -16.49 0.90
N GLN A 119 -3.62 -15.39 0.20
CA GLN A 119 -3.63 -14.03 0.75
C GLN A 119 -5.05 -13.54 0.95
N ILE A 120 -5.94 -13.77 -0.01
CA ILE A 120 -7.36 -13.41 0.13
C ILE A 120 -7.99 -14.21 1.27
N THR A 121 -7.68 -15.51 1.38
CA THR A 121 -8.19 -16.37 2.45
C THR A 121 -7.67 -15.92 3.82
N ALA A 122 -6.38 -15.60 3.93
CA ALA A 122 -5.78 -15.09 5.16
C ALA A 122 -6.40 -13.75 5.59
N MET A 123 -6.61 -12.83 4.64
CA MET A 123 -7.24 -11.54 4.91
C MET A 123 -8.70 -11.69 5.35
N LEU A 124 -9.46 -12.60 4.72
CA LEU A 124 -10.84 -12.87 5.11
C LEU A 124 -10.94 -13.53 6.50
N LYS A 125 -10.01 -14.44 6.83
CA LYS A 125 -9.91 -15.05 8.16
C LYS A 125 -9.65 -14.00 9.24
N GLN A 126 -8.66 -13.13 9.01
CA GLN A 126 -8.37 -12.02 9.92
C GLN A 126 -9.58 -11.09 10.09
N HIS A 127 -10.39 -10.90 9.05
CA HIS A 127 -11.58 -10.07 9.12
C HIS A 127 -12.73 -10.72 9.90
N ARG A 128 -12.80 -12.06 9.94
CA ARG A 128 -13.74 -12.83 10.77
C ARG A 128 -13.34 -12.77 12.25
N GLU A 129 -12.09 -13.06 12.56
CA GLU A 129 -11.57 -13.10 13.95
C GLU A 129 -11.59 -11.73 14.65
N LYS A 130 -11.53 -10.63 13.91
CA LYS A 130 -11.58 -9.27 14.47
C LYS A 130 -13.01 -8.77 14.75
N LYS A 131 -14.03 -9.56 14.39
CA LYS A 131 -15.45 -9.28 14.64
C LYS A 131 -16.02 -10.08 15.81
N ASP A 132 -15.30 -11.09 16.29
CA ASP A 132 -15.53 -11.80 17.55
C ASP A 132 -14.84 -11.05 18.71
#